data_AF-A0A3L8SNL9-F1
#
_entry.id   AF-A0A3L8SNL9-F1
#
_cell.length_a   1.000
_cell.length_b   1.000
_cell.length_c   1.000
_cell.angle_alpha   90.00
_cell.angle_beta   90.00
_cell.angle_gamma   90.00
#
_symmetry.space_group_name_H-M   'P 1'
#
loop_
_entity.id
_entity.type
_entity.pdbx_description
1 polymer ?
#
loop_
_entity_poly.entity_id
_entity_poly.type
_entity_poly.pdbx_seq_one_letter_code
_entity_poly.pdbx_strand_id
1 'polypeptide(L)'
;MKFLLVFDFDHTIIDENSDTWIVKCAPERKLPNGLRNSYQPGHWTDYMGRVFVYLGDNGVKEDEMKRTMTTIPFTVGMIDLLGFIGENKELFDCIIVSDSNTVFIDWILKAADFHKVFDEVFTNPAAFSSTGYLTVQHFHAHHCAKCPKNLCKRKVLKEFLDKQLERGVSYTQIIYIGDGGNDLCPVMFLKKNDIAMPRQGYTLEKRISQLAQSLSPVQCSVLIQEFGESCGFSFQLRSPVMGEPLELAALPSIAPPSALGARGGPARSGFRSLTAAAEAPRFVVWLSDTELVTLPGICSCP
;
A
#
# COMPACT_ATOMS: atom_id res chain seq x y z
N MET A 1 12.66 -19.28 4.45
CA MET A 1 11.20 -19.01 4.47
C MET A 1 11.02 -17.53 4.19
N LYS A 2 10.02 -17.17 3.38
CA LYS A 2 9.78 -15.79 2.95
C LYS A 2 8.73 -15.09 3.80
N PHE A 3 8.67 -13.77 3.71
CA PHE A 3 7.53 -12.97 4.14
C PHE A 3 6.52 -12.85 3.00
N LEU A 4 5.22 -12.85 3.31
CA LEU A 4 4.17 -12.54 2.35
C LEU A 4 3.67 -11.12 2.59
N LEU A 5 3.83 -10.25 1.59
CA LEU A 5 3.24 -8.92 1.57
C LEU A 5 1.92 -8.96 0.79
N VAL A 6 0.84 -8.49 1.39
CA VAL A 6 -0.50 -8.45 0.80
C VAL A 6 -0.96 -7.00 0.76
N PHE A 7 -1.13 -6.45 -0.44
CA PHE A 7 -1.50 -5.06 -0.62
C PHE A 7 -2.95 -4.92 -1.09
N ASP A 8 -3.72 -4.02 -0.47
CA ASP A 8 -4.75 -3.30 -1.22
C ASP A 8 -4.11 -2.33 -2.23
N PHE A 9 -4.89 -1.83 -3.17
CA PHE A 9 -4.41 -0.95 -4.24
C PHE A 9 -4.85 0.50 -4.04
N ASP A 10 -6.15 0.76 -4.13
CA ASP A 10 -6.72 2.11 -3.98
C ASP A 10 -6.43 2.66 -2.59
N HIS A 11 -6.04 3.93 -2.52
CA HIS A 11 -5.58 4.59 -1.29
C HIS A 11 -4.50 3.85 -0.49
N THR A 12 -3.84 2.85 -1.06
CA THR A 12 -2.81 2.04 -0.41
C THR A 12 -1.50 2.05 -1.20
N ILE A 13 -1.51 1.53 -2.43
CA ILE A 13 -0.38 1.64 -3.37
C ILE A 13 -0.44 2.99 -4.09
N ILE A 14 -1.63 3.34 -4.57
CA ILE A 14 -1.93 4.63 -5.17
C ILE A 14 -2.59 5.53 -4.15
N ASP A 15 -2.36 6.84 -4.25
CA ASP A 15 -2.85 7.79 -3.26
C ASP A 15 -4.33 8.18 -3.43
N GLU A 16 -5.01 7.52 -4.34
CA GLU A 16 -6.35 7.87 -4.81
C GLU A 16 -7.18 6.61 -5.04
N ASN A 17 -8.46 6.80 -5.32
CA ASN A 17 -9.35 5.73 -5.73
C ASN A 17 -9.45 5.69 -7.25
N SER A 18 -9.01 4.59 -7.86
CA SER A 18 -8.98 4.38 -9.31
C SER A 18 -10.36 4.47 -9.97
N ASP A 19 -11.40 3.95 -9.32
CA ASP A 19 -12.79 3.98 -9.81
C ASP A 19 -13.40 5.39 -9.79
N THR A 20 -12.95 6.28 -8.90
CA THR A 20 -13.37 7.69 -8.94
C THR A 20 -12.44 8.53 -9.81
N TRP A 21 -11.17 8.15 -9.94
CA TRP A 21 -10.18 8.84 -10.77
C TRP A 21 -10.55 8.81 -12.26
N ILE A 22 -11.06 7.68 -12.75
CA ILE A 22 -11.48 7.52 -14.15
C ILE A 22 -12.60 8.49 -14.56
N VAL A 23 -13.38 9.02 -13.61
CA VAL A 23 -14.42 10.04 -13.86
C VAL A 23 -13.83 11.32 -14.47
N LYS A 24 -12.52 11.56 -14.36
CA LYS A 24 -11.83 12.65 -15.07
C LYS A 24 -11.92 12.54 -16.60
N CYS A 25 -12.20 11.35 -17.14
CA CYS A 25 -12.47 11.15 -18.57
C CYS A 25 -13.93 11.50 -18.96
N ALA A 26 -14.83 11.64 -17.99
CA ALA A 26 -16.21 11.98 -18.28
C ALA A 26 -16.32 13.41 -18.87
N PRO A 27 -17.34 13.68 -19.70
CA PRO A 27 -17.69 15.05 -20.08
C PRO A 27 -17.78 15.95 -18.83
N GLU A 28 -17.16 17.13 -18.90
CA GLU A 28 -17.08 18.07 -17.78
C GLU A 28 -16.45 17.50 -16.48
N ARG A 29 -15.80 16.34 -16.58
CA ARG A 29 -15.22 15.58 -15.45
C ARG A 29 -16.26 15.21 -14.39
N LYS A 30 -17.51 14.97 -14.79
CA LYS A 30 -18.63 14.70 -13.88
C LYS A 30 -19.54 13.61 -14.43
N LEU A 31 -20.15 12.86 -13.52
CA LEU A 31 -21.20 11.91 -13.84
C LEU A 31 -22.57 12.59 -13.76
N PRO A 32 -23.53 12.26 -14.67
CA PRO A 32 -24.90 12.73 -14.57
C PRO A 32 -25.55 12.31 -13.25
N ASN A 33 -26.43 13.15 -12.70
CA ASN A 33 -27.09 12.89 -11.41
C ASN A 33 -27.84 11.55 -11.38
N GLY A 34 -28.52 11.17 -12.48
CA GLY A 34 -29.21 9.89 -12.58
C GLY A 34 -28.27 8.69 -12.43
N LEU A 35 -27.09 8.76 -13.05
CA LEU A 35 -26.07 7.73 -12.94
C LEU A 35 -25.48 7.71 -11.52
N ARG A 36 -25.05 8.87 -11.00
CA ARG A 36 -24.48 8.99 -9.65
C ARG A 36 -25.42 8.44 -8.56
N ASN A 37 -26.71 8.73 -8.68
CA ASN A 37 -27.74 8.30 -7.71
C ASN A 37 -28.16 6.84 -7.90
N SER A 38 -27.63 6.14 -8.90
CA SER A 38 -27.99 4.74 -9.19
C SER A 38 -27.18 3.73 -8.36
N TYR A 39 -26.18 4.17 -7.60
CA TYR A 39 -25.40 3.32 -6.69
C TYR A 39 -26.30 2.67 -5.64
N GLN A 40 -26.06 1.39 -5.38
CA GLN A 40 -26.73 0.62 -4.32
C GLN A 40 -25.66 0.08 -3.35
N PRO A 41 -25.89 0.15 -2.03
CA PRO A 41 -24.94 -0.36 -1.04
C PRO A 41 -24.51 -1.80 -1.32
N GLY A 42 -23.20 -2.03 -1.40
CA GLY A 42 -22.62 -3.36 -1.66
C GLY A 42 -22.53 -3.76 -3.13
N HIS A 43 -22.98 -2.89 -4.05
CA HIS A 43 -22.98 -3.10 -5.51
C HIS A 43 -22.12 -2.06 -6.24
N TRP A 44 -20.93 -1.77 -5.69
CA TRP A 44 -20.01 -0.78 -6.26
C TRP A 44 -19.51 -1.19 -7.65
N THR A 45 -19.11 -2.45 -7.84
CA THR A 45 -18.64 -2.96 -9.14
C THR A 45 -19.73 -2.86 -10.23
N ASP A 46 -20.98 -3.16 -9.88
CA ASP A 46 -22.11 -3.03 -10.82
C ASP A 46 -22.40 -1.56 -11.18
N TYR A 47 -22.25 -0.67 -10.20
CA TYR A 47 -22.30 0.77 -10.43
C TYR A 47 -21.19 1.24 -11.38
N MET A 48 -19.95 0.79 -11.18
CA MET A 48 -18.83 1.14 -12.05
C MET A 48 -19.00 0.58 -13.47
N GLY A 49 -19.61 -0.59 -13.64
CA GLY A 49 -19.99 -1.09 -14.96
C GLY A 49 -20.89 -0.12 -15.73
N ARG A 50 -21.85 0.52 -15.06
CA ARG A 50 -22.70 1.57 -15.68
C ARG A 50 -21.93 2.85 -15.96
N VAL A 51 -20.95 3.20 -15.12
CA VAL A 51 -20.04 4.32 -15.38
C VAL A 51 -19.22 4.07 -16.64
N PHE A 52 -18.67 2.87 -16.82
CA PHE A 52 -17.90 2.54 -18.01
C PHE A 52 -18.75 2.55 -19.28
N VAL A 53 -20.00 2.11 -19.20
CA VAL A 53 -20.96 2.26 -20.31
C VAL A 53 -21.17 3.73 -20.66
N TYR A 54 -21.41 4.58 -19.66
CA TYR A 54 -21.56 6.02 -19.87
C TYR A 54 -20.31 6.66 -20.51
N LEU A 55 -19.11 6.29 -20.08
CA LEU A 55 -17.87 6.79 -20.69
C LEU A 55 -17.77 6.37 -22.17
N GLY A 56 -18.07 5.09 -22.47
CA GLY A 56 -18.09 4.58 -23.84
C GLY A 56 -19.11 5.29 -24.73
N ASP A 57 -20.33 5.53 -24.22
CA ASP A 57 -21.40 6.25 -24.93
C ASP A 57 -21.02 7.70 -25.26
N ASN A 58 -20.14 8.32 -24.45
CA ASN A 58 -19.60 9.65 -24.70
C ASN A 58 -18.30 9.65 -25.50
N GLY A 59 -17.93 8.50 -26.09
CA GLY A 59 -16.82 8.39 -27.02
C GLY A 59 -15.44 8.30 -26.38
N VAL A 60 -15.35 8.17 -25.04
CA VAL A 60 -14.06 8.00 -24.33
C VAL A 60 -13.40 6.71 -24.78
N LYS A 61 -12.15 6.81 -25.26
CA LYS A 61 -11.39 5.68 -25.81
C LYS A 61 -10.42 5.10 -24.78
N GLU A 62 -10.02 3.85 -25.01
CA GLU A 62 -9.04 3.13 -24.18
C GLU A 62 -7.77 3.96 -23.94
N ASP A 63 -7.18 4.56 -24.98
CA ASP A 63 -5.96 5.36 -24.85
C ASP A 63 -6.14 6.62 -23.98
N GLU A 64 -7.34 7.21 -23.96
CA GLU A 64 -7.66 8.33 -23.09
C GLU A 64 -7.81 7.89 -21.63
N MET A 65 -8.50 6.77 -21.41
CA MET A 65 -8.61 6.16 -20.09
C MET A 65 -7.23 5.82 -19.54
N LYS A 66 -6.41 5.12 -20.34
CA LYS A 66 -5.05 4.73 -19.97
C LYS A 66 -4.20 5.93 -19.60
N ARG A 67 -4.15 6.97 -20.46
CA ARG A 67 -3.41 8.21 -20.16
C ARG A 67 -3.86 8.83 -18.85
N THR A 68 -5.16 8.87 -18.59
CA THR A 68 -5.70 9.42 -17.33
C THR A 68 -5.30 8.57 -16.13
N MET A 69 -5.44 7.25 -16.21
CA MET A 69 -5.11 6.33 -15.11
C MET A 69 -3.61 6.38 -14.77
N THR A 70 -2.73 6.50 -15.75
CA THR A 70 -1.28 6.56 -15.52
C THR A 70 -0.81 7.88 -14.87
N THR A 71 -1.69 8.86 -14.68
CA THR A 71 -1.37 10.10 -13.92
C THR A 71 -1.69 10.00 -12.43
N ILE A 72 -2.26 8.89 -11.98
CA ILE A 72 -2.59 8.71 -10.57
C ILE A 72 -1.30 8.68 -9.73
N PRO A 73 -1.18 9.48 -8.66
CA PRO A 73 0.00 9.46 -7.83
C PRO A 73 0.08 8.16 -7.03
N PHE A 74 1.30 7.65 -6.84
CA PHE A 74 1.56 6.64 -5.83
C PHE A 74 1.54 7.29 -4.44
N THR A 75 1.18 6.51 -3.42
CA THR A 75 1.26 7.00 -2.05
C THR A 75 2.72 7.29 -1.68
N VAL A 76 2.95 8.31 -0.84
CA VAL A 76 4.30 8.80 -0.52
C VAL A 76 5.23 7.65 -0.09
N GLY A 77 6.39 7.55 -0.75
CA GLY A 77 7.41 6.52 -0.55
C GLY A 77 7.07 5.11 -1.08
N MET A 78 5.85 4.87 -1.60
CA MET A 78 5.45 3.55 -2.09
C MET A 78 6.35 3.07 -3.22
N ILE A 79 6.80 3.98 -4.08
CA ILE A 79 7.77 3.70 -5.15
C ILE A 79 9.05 3.09 -4.56
N ASP A 80 9.59 3.68 -3.49
CA ASP A 80 10.81 3.18 -2.87
C ASP A 80 10.58 1.82 -2.19
N LEU A 81 9.44 1.64 -1.52
CA LEU A 81 9.07 0.35 -0.92
C LEU A 81 8.96 -0.75 -2.00
N LEU A 82 8.29 -0.48 -3.12
CA LEU A 82 8.14 -1.45 -4.21
C LEU A 82 9.49 -1.74 -4.89
N GLY A 83 10.35 -0.73 -5.05
CA GLY A 83 11.72 -0.92 -5.52
C GLY A 83 12.51 -1.84 -4.60
N PHE A 84 12.48 -1.57 -3.30
CA PHE A 84 13.10 -2.40 -2.28
C PHE A 84 12.60 -3.86 -2.31
N ILE A 85 11.28 -4.07 -2.39
CA ILE A 85 10.71 -5.43 -2.49
C ILE A 85 11.20 -6.13 -3.76
N GLY A 86 11.24 -5.40 -4.89
CA GLY A 86 11.72 -5.92 -6.17
C GLY A 86 13.19 -6.34 -6.16
N GLU A 87 14.03 -5.63 -5.40
CA GLU A 87 15.45 -5.96 -5.23
C GLU A 87 15.69 -7.14 -4.26
N ASN A 88 14.72 -7.47 -3.41
CA ASN A 88 14.85 -8.47 -2.34
C ASN A 88 13.82 -9.62 -2.47
N LYS A 89 13.54 -10.06 -3.70
CA LYS A 89 12.51 -11.10 -4.00
C LYS A 89 12.83 -12.47 -3.41
N GLU A 90 14.05 -12.74 -2.97
CA GLU A 90 14.42 -13.91 -2.20
C GLU A 90 13.84 -13.91 -0.77
N LEU A 91 13.55 -12.72 -0.23
CA LEU A 91 12.94 -12.53 1.09
C LEU A 91 11.41 -12.37 1.03
N PHE A 92 10.89 -11.83 -0.07
CA PHE A 92 9.48 -11.43 -0.19
C PHE A 92 8.76 -12.13 -1.35
N ASP A 93 7.60 -12.69 -1.03
CA ASP A 93 6.52 -12.80 -2.01
C ASP A 93 5.55 -11.64 -1.76
N CYS A 94 4.96 -11.11 -2.83
CA CYS A 94 4.16 -9.90 -2.83
C CYS A 94 2.93 -10.09 -3.73
N ILE A 95 1.73 -9.87 -3.19
CA ILE A 95 0.47 -10.00 -3.94
C ILE A 95 -0.41 -8.76 -3.76
N ILE A 96 -1.30 -8.53 -4.73
CA ILE A 96 -2.37 -7.53 -4.62
C ILE A 96 -3.71 -8.24 -4.44
N VAL A 97 -4.52 -7.76 -3.51
CA VAL A 97 -5.93 -8.17 -3.37
C VAL A 97 -6.79 -6.91 -3.29
N SER A 98 -7.46 -6.55 -4.40
CA SER A 98 -8.06 -5.22 -4.56
C SER A 98 -9.45 -5.23 -5.18
N ASP A 99 -10.30 -4.30 -4.74
CA ASP A 99 -11.62 -4.00 -5.30
C ASP A 99 -11.58 -3.14 -6.59
N SER A 100 -10.40 -2.74 -7.07
CA SER A 100 -10.20 -2.12 -8.39
C SER A 100 -10.47 -3.15 -9.52
N ASN A 101 -9.82 -3.02 -10.67
CA ASN A 101 -9.92 -3.98 -11.76
C ASN A 101 -8.58 -4.24 -12.47
N THR A 102 -8.54 -5.36 -13.21
CA THR A 102 -7.33 -5.86 -13.87
C THR A 102 -6.72 -4.86 -14.85
N VAL A 103 -7.54 -4.10 -15.58
CA VAL A 103 -7.08 -3.15 -16.60
C VAL A 103 -6.40 -1.95 -15.95
N PHE A 104 -7.02 -1.38 -14.91
CA PHE A 104 -6.46 -0.19 -14.23
C PHE A 104 -5.16 -0.53 -13.50
N ILE A 105 -5.15 -1.61 -12.73
CA ILE A 105 -3.94 -2.06 -12.01
C ILE A 105 -2.80 -2.33 -13.00
N ASP A 106 -3.08 -3.04 -14.10
CA ASP A 106 -2.06 -3.35 -15.12
C ASP A 106 -1.45 -2.08 -15.74
N TRP A 107 -2.28 -1.11 -16.13
CA TRP A 107 -1.80 0.14 -16.72
C TRP A 107 -0.93 0.94 -15.76
N ILE A 108 -1.38 1.12 -14.52
CA ILE A 108 -0.68 1.93 -13.52
C ILE A 108 0.66 1.28 -13.17
N LEU A 109 0.67 -0.04 -12.90
CA LEU A 109 1.90 -0.74 -12.53
C LEU A 109 2.90 -0.84 -13.68
N LYS A 110 2.44 -1.04 -14.92
CA LYS A 110 3.35 -1.05 -16.09
C LYS A 110 3.93 0.32 -16.38
N ALA A 111 3.15 1.39 -16.23
CA ALA A 111 3.63 2.75 -16.46
C ALA A 111 4.74 3.15 -15.46
N ALA A 112 4.72 2.58 -14.25
CA ALA A 112 5.75 2.79 -13.22
C ALA A 112 6.80 1.67 -13.13
N ASP A 113 6.79 0.69 -14.06
CA ASP A 113 7.67 -0.49 -14.09
C ASP A 113 7.65 -1.40 -12.83
N PHE A 114 6.57 -1.37 -12.05
CA PHE A 114 6.41 -2.20 -10.85
C PHE A 114 5.59 -3.48 -11.05
N HIS A 115 5.07 -3.72 -12.26
CA HIS A 115 4.25 -4.90 -12.56
C HIS A 115 4.93 -6.25 -12.25
N LYS A 116 6.27 -6.33 -12.26
CA LYS A 116 7.02 -7.56 -11.95
C LYS A 116 7.30 -7.77 -10.47
N VAL A 117 7.04 -6.77 -9.62
CA VAL A 117 7.24 -6.87 -8.17
C VAL A 117 6.22 -7.84 -7.56
N PHE A 118 5.00 -7.81 -8.08
CA PHE A 118 3.88 -8.61 -7.60
C PHE A 118 3.86 -9.97 -8.29
N ASP A 119 3.82 -11.03 -7.48
CA ASP A 119 3.77 -12.42 -7.94
C ASP A 119 2.38 -12.77 -8.48
N GLU A 120 1.32 -12.28 -7.83
CA GLU A 120 -0.07 -12.47 -8.26
C GLU A 120 -0.94 -11.24 -7.93
N VAL A 121 -1.92 -10.96 -8.79
CA VAL A 121 -2.90 -9.88 -8.62
C VAL A 121 -4.31 -10.46 -8.64
N PHE A 122 -5.05 -10.28 -7.54
CA PHE A 122 -6.42 -10.72 -7.37
C PHE A 122 -7.36 -9.53 -7.31
N THR A 123 -8.15 -9.32 -8.36
CA THR A 123 -9.01 -8.14 -8.50
C THR A 123 -10.13 -8.41 -9.50
N ASN A 124 -11.11 -7.51 -9.60
CA ASN A 124 -12.25 -7.67 -10.50
C ASN A 124 -11.77 -7.76 -11.97
N PRO A 125 -12.11 -8.83 -12.71
CA PRO A 125 -11.74 -8.94 -14.11
C PRO A 125 -12.39 -7.83 -14.92
N ALA A 126 -11.58 -7.14 -15.72
CA ALA A 126 -12.04 -6.15 -16.68
C ALA A 126 -11.41 -6.37 -18.05
N ALA A 127 -12.16 -6.01 -19.10
CA ALA A 127 -11.72 -6.08 -20.48
C ALA A 127 -12.54 -5.13 -21.36
N PHE A 128 -11.95 -4.71 -22.47
CA PHE A 128 -12.69 -4.03 -23.52
C PHE A 128 -13.51 -5.02 -24.34
N SER A 129 -14.80 -4.71 -24.54
CA SER A 129 -15.68 -5.46 -25.42
C SER A 129 -15.26 -5.29 -26.88
N SER A 130 -15.81 -6.12 -27.77
CA SER A 130 -15.69 -5.94 -29.22
C SER A 130 -16.24 -4.59 -29.73
N THR A 131 -17.10 -3.94 -28.95
CA THR A 131 -17.65 -2.60 -29.26
C THR A 131 -16.80 -1.46 -28.67
N GLY A 132 -15.68 -1.78 -28.00
CA GLY A 132 -14.76 -0.80 -27.43
C GLY A 132 -15.16 -0.25 -26.06
N TYR A 133 -16.08 -0.92 -25.36
CA TYR A 133 -16.54 -0.50 -24.03
C TYR A 133 -15.75 -1.24 -22.96
N LEU A 134 -15.26 -0.54 -21.94
CA LEU A 134 -14.68 -1.20 -20.78
C LEU A 134 -15.80 -1.91 -19.99
N THR A 135 -15.58 -3.18 -19.68
CA THR A 135 -16.49 -3.99 -18.87
C THR A 135 -15.76 -4.50 -17.65
N VAL A 136 -16.49 -4.68 -16.54
CA VAL A 136 -15.95 -5.22 -15.28
C VAL A 136 -16.90 -6.28 -14.73
N GLN A 137 -16.34 -7.31 -14.13
CA GLN A 137 -17.07 -8.45 -13.54
C GLN A 137 -16.66 -8.62 -12.08
N HIS A 138 -17.52 -9.28 -11.30
CA HIS A 138 -17.18 -9.66 -9.92
C HIS A 138 -16.04 -10.68 -9.95
N PHE A 139 -15.06 -10.57 -9.05
CA PHE A 139 -13.95 -11.51 -8.99
C PHE A 139 -14.39 -12.93 -8.67
N HIS A 140 -15.27 -13.10 -7.68
CA HIS A 140 -15.88 -14.39 -7.39
C HIS A 140 -17.25 -14.24 -6.73
N ALA A 141 -18.03 -15.33 -6.72
CA ALA A 141 -19.17 -15.46 -5.82
C ALA A 141 -18.73 -15.91 -4.42
N HIS A 142 -19.34 -15.34 -3.37
CA HIS A 142 -19.10 -15.73 -1.98
C HIS A 142 -20.30 -15.48 -1.07
N HIS A 143 -20.27 -16.10 0.12
CA HIS A 143 -21.33 -16.00 1.13
C HIS A 143 -20.92 -15.20 2.38
N CYS A 144 -19.78 -14.48 2.34
CA CYS A 144 -19.39 -13.61 3.44
C CYS A 144 -20.42 -12.48 3.64
N ALA A 145 -20.99 -12.39 4.84
CA ALA A 145 -21.99 -11.37 5.19
C ALA A 145 -21.40 -9.96 5.37
N LYS A 146 -20.07 -9.83 5.49
CA LYS A 146 -19.39 -8.57 5.79
C LYS A 146 -18.71 -7.92 4.58
N CYS A 147 -18.50 -8.68 3.51
CA CYS A 147 -17.80 -8.20 2.32
C CYS A 147 -18.79 -7.73 1.24
N PRO A 148 -18.39 -6.79 0.37
CA PRO A 148 -19.16 -6.44 -0.81
C PRO A 148 -19.32 -7.66 -1.72
N LYS A 149 -20.29 -7.66 -2.63
CA LYS A 149 -20.66 -8.88 -3.38
C LYS A 149 -19.58 -9.38 -4.36
N ASN A 150 -18.70 -8.50 -4.79
CA ASN A 150 -17.75 -8.75 -5.86
C ASN A 150 -16.50 -9.53 -5.40
N LEU A 151 -16.05 -9.30 -4.15
CA LEU A 151 -14.77 -9.80 -3.66
C LEU A 151 -14.75 -9.94 -2.14
N CYS A 152 -14.40 -11.14 -1.66
CA CYS A 152 -14.03 -11.36 -0.27
C CYS A 152 -12.52 -11.54 -0.16
N LYS A 153 -11.81 -10.48 0.21
CA LYS A 153 -10.34 -10.47 0.30
C LYS A 153 -9.78 -11.55 1.25
N ARG A 154 -10.48 -11.85 2.36
CA ARG A 154 -10.12 -12.98 3.25
C ARG A 154 -10.13 -14.31 2.52
N LYS A 155 -11.18 -14.57 1.72
CA LYS A 155 -11.33 -15.83 1.00
C LYS A 155 -10.18 -15.99 0.00
N VAL A 156 -9.85 -14.93 -0.73
CA VAL A 156 -8.70 -14.90 -1.64
C VAL A 156 -7.39 -15.20 -0.91
N LEU A 157 -7.11 -14.49 0.19
CA LEU A 157 -5.89 -14.71 0.96
C LEU A 157 -5.79 -16.15 1.46
N LYS A 158 -6.89 -16.71 1.98
CA LYS A 158 -6.92 -18.10 2.45
C LYS A 158 -6.63 -19.09 1.29
N GLU A 159 -7.32 -18.94 0.17
CA GLU A 159 -7.14 -19.83 -1.00
C GLU A 159 -5.72 -19.72 -1.58
N PHE A 160 -5.12 -18.53 -1.57
CA PHE A 160 -3.72 -18.33 -1.95
C PHE A 160 -2.79 -19.11 -1.02
N LEU A 161 -2.94 -18.93 0.30
CA LEU A 161 -2.11 -19.64 1.29
C LEU A 161 -2.26 -21.16 1.20
N ASP A 162 -3.48 -21.67 1.01
CA ASP A 162 -3.75 -23.10 0.84
C ASP A 162 -3.01 -23.64 -0.41
N LYS A 163 -3.08 -22.93 -1.55
CA LYS A 163 -2.34 -23.29 -2.77
C LYS A 163 -0.82 -23.24 -2.60
N GLN A 164 -0.31 -22.25 -1.87
CA GLN A 164 1.13 -22.14 -1.60
C GLN A 164 1.61 -23.29 -0.72
N LEU A 165 0.81 -23.68 0.28
CA LEU A 165 1.10 -24.83 1.13
C LEU A 165 1.10 -26.15 0.35
N GLU A 166 0.17 -26.35 -0.59
CA GLU A 166 0.16 -27.50 -1.50
C GLU A 166 1.44 -27.59 -2.35
N ARG A 167 2.06 -26.45 -2.66
CA ARG A 167 3.36 -26.35 -3.34
C ARG A 167 4.57 -26.49 -2.40
N GLY A 168 4.34 -26.75 -1.11
CA GLY A 168 5.39 -26.85 -0.09
C GLY A 168 5.96 -25.50 0.36
N VAL A 169 5.28 -24.39 0.05
CA VAL A 169 5.67 -23.04 0.47
C VAL A 169 4.94 -22.65 1.75
N SER A 170 5.70 -22.21 2.75
CA SER A 170 5.17 -21.62 3.98
C SER A 170 5.82 -20.27 4.25
N TYR A 171 5.02 -19.32 4.69
CA TYR A 171 5.49 -17.97 5.04
C TYR A 171 5.85 -17.87 6.51
N THR A 172 6.95 -17.16 6.79
CA THR A 172 7.38 -16.84 8.16
C THR A 172 6.32 -15.97 8.85
N GLN A 173 5.79 -15.00 8.11
CA GLN A 173 4.86 -13.98 8.59
C GLN A 173 4.12 -13.38 7.40
N ILE A 174 2.86 -13.02 7.62
CA ILE A 174 2.02 -12.29 6.66
C ILE A 174 1.93 -10.84 7.11
N ILE A 175 2.16 -9.92 6.18
CA ILE A 175 2.03 -8.48 6.38
C ILE A 175 0.95 -7.99 5.42
N TYR A 176 -0.17 -7.51 5.98
CA TYR A 176 -1.30 -6.99 5.21
C TYR A 176 -1.32 -5.47 5.25
N ILE A 177 -1.24 -4.80 4.11
CA ILE A 177 -1.24 -3.34 3.96
C ILE A 177 -2.55 -2.92 3.28
N GLY A 178 -3.30 -2.02 3.90
CA GLY A 178 -4.60 -1.56 3.38
C GLY A 178 -5.15 -0.33 4.10
N ASP A 179 -6.22 0.25 3.59
CA ASP A 179 -6.81 1.50 4.13
C ASP A 179 -8.30 1.34 4.51
N GLY A 180 -9.02 0.45 3.82
CA GLY A 180 -10.46 0.52 3.70
C GLY A 180 -11.23 -0.42 4.64
N GLY A 181 -12.56 -0.25 4.66
CA GLY A 181 -13.44 -1.15 5.43
C GLY A 181 -13.50 -2.58 4.87
N ASN A 182 -13.26 -2.73 3.57
CA ASN A 182 -13.11 -3.99 2.82
C ASN A 182 -11.90 -4.84 3.29
N ASP A 183 -10.88 -4.21 3.87
CA ASP A 183 -9.68 -4.88 4.39
C ASP A 183 -9.83 -5.45 5.80
N LEU A 184 -10.90 -5.10 6.52
CA LEU A 184 -11.08 -5.63 7.88
C LEU A 184 -11.27 -7.14 7.89
N CYS A 185 -11.91 -7.70 6.86
CA CYS A 185 -12.17 -9.13 6.78
C CYS A 185 -10.87 -9.96 6.73
N PRO A 186 -9.91 -9.71 5.83
CA PRO A 186 -8.61 -10.40 5.84
C PRO A 186 -7.77 -10.07 7.08
N VAL A 187 -7.79 -8.85 7.61
CA VAL A 187 -7.07 -8.54 8.86
C VAL A 187 -7.55 -9.39 10.03
N MET A 188 -8.87 -9.59 10.15
CA MET A 188 -9.46 -10.47 11.18
C MET A 188 -9.15 -11.97 10.99
N PHE A 189 -8.42 -12.35 9.92
CA PHE A 189 -7.94 -13.71 9.69
C PHE A 189 -6.45 -13.88 10.05
N LEU A 190 -5.70 -12.78 10.17
CA LEU A 190 -4.29 -12.77 10.54
C LEU A 190 -4.09 -13.33 11.97
N LYS A 191 -2.97 -14.02 12.16
CA LYS A 191 -2.59 -14.66 13.42
C LYS A 191 -1.78 -13.71 14.30
N LYS A 192 -1.50 -14.13 15.53
CA LYS A 192 -0.72 -13.36 16.51
C LYS A 192 0.64 -12.88 15.99
N ASN A 193 1.31 -13.71 15.18
CA ASN A 193 2.62 -13.39 14.64
C ASN A 193 2.54 -12.61 13.33
N ASP A 194 1.37 -12.33 12.78
CA ASP A 194 1.20 -11.55 11.56
C ASP A 194 1.07 -10.05 11.87
N ILE A 195 1.16 -9.21 10.83
CA ILE A 195 1.10 -7.76 10.94
C ILE A 195 0.00 -7.22 10.04
N ALA A 196 -0.86 -6.36 10.58
CA ALA A 196 -1.72 -5.47 9.82
C ALA A 196 -1.11 -4.07 9.80
N MET A 197 -1.00 -3.47 8.62
CA MET A 197 -0.51 -2.12 8.40
C MET A 197 -1.63 -1.22 7.85
N PRO A 198 -2.57 -0.75 8.71
CA PRO A 198 -3.62 0.14 8.27
C PRO A 198 -3.05 1.52 7.94
N ARG A 199 -3.53 2.11 6.84
CA ARG A 199 -3.24 3.50 6.52
C ARG A 199 -3.82 4.47 7.55
N GLN A 200 -2.99 5.38 8.06
CA GLN A 200 -3.38 6.40 9.03
C GLN A 200 -4.48 7.31 8.49
N GLY A 201 -5.51 7.56 9.30
CA GLY A 201 -6.65 8.42 9.00
C GLY A 201 -7.80 7.70 8.27
N TYR A 202 -7.59 6.48 7.79
CA TYR A 202 -8.56 5.75 6.97
C TYR A 202 -9.44 4.80 7.78
N THR A 203 -10.36 4.11 7.09
CA THR A 203 -11.44 3.36 7.73
C THR A 203 -10.94 2.11 8.46
N LEU A 204 -9.91 1.45 7.95
CA LEU A 204 -9.35 0.24 8.55
C LEU A 204 -8.77 0.52 9.94
N GLU A 205 -7.95 1.56 10.06
CA GLU A 205 -7.38 2.01 11.35
C GLU A 205 -8.49 2.25 12.38
N LYS A 206 -9.51 3.04 12.00
CA LYS A 206 -10.64 3.38 12.89
C LYS A 206 -11.38 2.12 13.36
N ARG A 207 -11.61 1.17 12.45
CA ARG A 207 -12.31 -0.09 12.78
C ARG A 207 -11.47 -1.01 13.67
N ILE A 208 -10.18 -1.12 13.43
CA ILE A 208 -9.27 -1.91 14.27
C ILE A 208 -9.23 -1.31 15.69
N SER A 209 -9.09 0.01 15.80
CA SER A 209 -9.10 0.71 17.10
C SER A 209 -10.40 0.51 17.88
N GLN A 210 -11.55 0.48 17.20
CA GLN A 210 -12.84 0.16 17.82
C GLN A 210 -12.92 -1.29 18.31
N LEU A 211 -12.35 -2.24 17.56
CA LEU A 211 -12.34 -3.65 17.94
C LEU A 211 -11.42 -3.94 19.13
N ALA A 212 -10.32 -3.20 19.28
CA ALA A 212 -9.43 -3.31 20.44
C ALA A 212 -10.14 -2.97 21.76
N GLN A 213 -11.21 -2.17 21.69
CA GLN A 213 -12.06 -1.81 22.83
C GLN A 213 -13.25 -2.78 23.02
N SER A 214 -13.35 -3.83 22.20
CA SER A 214 -14.46 -4.78 22.17
C SER A 214 -14.03 -6.18 22.63
N LEU A 215 -15.00 -7.10 22.79
CA LEU A 215 -14.73 -8.50 23.14
C LEU A 215 -14.12 -9.33 22.00
N SER A 216 -13.94 -8.76 20.80
CA SER A 216 -13.40 -9.45 19.62
C SER A 216 -12.25 -8.66 18.99
N PRO A 217 -11.10 -8.51 19.68
CA PRO A 217 -9.95 -7.80 19.13
C PRO A 217 -9.33 -8.56 17.95
N VAL A 218 -8.59 -7.83 17.11
CA VAL A 218 -7.67 -8.44 16.15
C VAL A 218 -6.58 -9.21 16.91
N GLN A 219 -6.13 -10.33 16.36
CA GLN A 219 -5.08 -11.13 17.00
C GLN A 219 -3.67 -10.68 16.61
N CYS A 220 -3.51 -10.13 15.41
CA CYS A 220 -2.23 -9.69 14.85
C CYS A 220 -1.71 -8.39 15.48
N SER A 221 -0.43 -8.12 15.28
CA SER A 221 0.15 -6.81 15.57
C SER A 221 -0.38 -5.77 14.58
N VAL A 222 -0.51 -4.51 15.01
CA VAL A 222 -1.04 -3.42 14.19
C VAL A 222 -0.02 -2.30 14.12
N LEU A 223 0.43 -1.94 12.91
CA LEU A 223 1.37 -0.86 12.66
C LEU A 223 0.74 0.20 11.76
N ILE A 224 0.43 1.36 12.33
CA ILE A 224 -0.20 2.42 11.55
C ILE A 224 0.81 2.98 10.55
N GLN A 225 0.42 3.02 9.27
CA GLN A 225 1.24 3.57 8.21
C GLN A 225 1.04 5.09 8.15
N GLU A 226 2.05 5.84 8.61
CA GLU A 226 2.12 7.29 8.52
C GLU A 226 2.83 7.71 7.21
N PHE A 227 2.33 8.77 6.57
CA PHE A 227 2.95 9.33 5.38
C PHE A 227 3.34 10.78 5.66
N GLY A 228 4.65 11.08 5.65
CA GLY A 228 5.18 12.44 5.83
C GLY A 228 6.33 12.73 4.88
N GLU A 229 6.42 13.96 4.37
CA GLU A 229 7.47 14.43 3.42
C GLU A 229 8.90 14.30 3.96
N SER A 230 9.06 14.12 5.27
CA SER A 230 10.34 13.98 5.98
C SER A 230 10.53 12.63 6.66
N CYS A 231 9.57 11.71 6.50
CA CYS A 231 9.65 10.35 7.03
C CYS A 231 9.60 9.37 5.85
N GLY A 232 10.78 9.06 5.29
CA GLY A 232 10.95 7.80 4.57
C GLY A 232 10.43 6.65 5.45
N PHE A 233 9.90 5.59 4.84
CA PHE A 233 9.28 4.44 5.52
C PHE A 233 10.00 4.09 6.84
N SER A 234 9.49 4.64 7.95
CA SER A 234 10.01 4.39 9.27
C SER A 234 9.02 3.46 9.95
N PHE A 235 9.39 2.18 10.01
CA PHE A 235 8.58 1.20 10.71
C PHE A 235 8.75 1.48 12.21
N GLN A 236 7.78 2.12 12.85
CA GLN A 236 7.72 2.17 14.31
C GLN A 236 6.77 1.07 14.80
N LEU A 237 7.34 -0.01 15.31
CA LEU A 237 6.61 -1.00 16.10
C LEU A 237 6.12 -0.35 17.40
N ARG A 238 4.81 -0.18 17.56
CA ARG A 238 4.20 0.02 18.89
C ARG A 238 3.44 -1.25 19.28
N SER A 239 3.83 -1.84 20.40
CA SER A 239 3.13 -2.97 21.01
C SER A 239 1.71 -2.57 21.44
N PRO A 240 0.69 -3.45 21.31
CA PRO A 240 -0.66 -3.16 21.81
C PRO A 240 -0.81 -3.27 23.33
N VAL A 241 0.25 -3.59 24.08
CA VAL A 241 0.15 -3.83 25.51
C VAL A 241 0.72 -2.66 26.30
N MET A 242 -0.21 -1.81 26.78
CA MET A 242 -0.16 -0.91 27.94
C MET A 242 1.11 -0.04 28.13
N GLY A 243 0.89 1.27 28.11
CA GLY A 243 1.92 2.30 28.00
C GLY A 243 3.01 2.29 29.06
N GLU A 244 4.24 2.38 28.57
CA GLU A 244 5.40 3.08 29.13
C GLU A 244 6.27 3.47 27.92
N PRO A 245 6.70 4.74 27.76
CA PRO A 245 7.68 5.09 26.73
C PRO A 245 9.06 4.55 27.15
N LEU A 246 9.67 3.72 26.31
CA LEU A 246 11.09 3.36 26.46
C LEU A 246 11.94 4.61 26.18
N GLU A 247 12.59 5.12 27.23
CA GLU A 247 13.59 6.19 27.18
C GLU A 247 14.68 5.86 26.14
N LEU A 248 14.92 6.80 25.23
CA LEU A 248 16.01 6.75 24.27
C LEU A 248 17.34 6.85 25.05
N ALA A 249 17.96 5.71 25.36
CA ALA A 249 19.34 5.70 25.81
C ALA A 249 20.22 6.18 24.64
N ALA A 250 20.78 7.39 24.79
CA ALA A 250 21.73 7.97 23.88
C ALA A 250 22.93 7.02 23.68
N LEU A 251 23.14 6.55 22.44
CA LEU A 251 24.40 5.90 22.07
C LEU A 251 25.52 6.96 22.01
N PRO A 252 26.75 6.63 22.44
CA PRO A 252 27.84 7.59 22.51
C PRO A 252 28.32 8.02 21.12
N SER A 253 28.48 9.34 20.96
CA SER A 253 29.14 9.97 19.81
C SER A 253 30.55 9.41 19.64
N ILE A 254 30.78 8.64 18.57
CA ILE A 254 32.13 8.30 18.10
C ILE A 254 32.70 9.53 17.39
N ALA A 255 33.67 10.19 18.03
CA ALA A 255 34.42 11.28 17.43
C ALA A 255 35.33 10.76 16.30
N PRO A 256 35.53 11.53 15.21
CA PRO A 256 36.49 11.17 14.17
C PRO A 256 37.93 11.39 14.67
N PRO A 257 38.92 10.69 14.08
CA PRO A 257 40.31 10.79 14.53
C PRO A 257 40.89 12.17 14.24
N SER A 258 41.71 12.62 15.18
CA SER A 258 42.49 13.85 15.15
C SER A 258 43.48 13.90 13.98
N ALA A 259 43.43 15.00 13.21
CA ALA A 259 44.55 15.45 12.40
C ALA A 259 45.29 16.57 13.13
N LEU A 260 46.57 16.34 13.38
CA LEU A 260 47.52 17.28 13.96
C LEU A 260 47.76 18.50 13.06
N GLY A 261 47.68 19.69 13.67
CA GLY A 261 48.67 20.77 13.49
C GLY A 261 48.45 21.79 12.37
N ALA A 262 48.08 23.02 12.73
CA ALA A 262 49.01 24.17 12.74
C ALA A 262 48.26 25.49 13.10
N ARG A 263 49.04 26.44 13.62
CA ARG A 263 48.66 27.64 14.39
C ARG A 263 48.24 28.85 13.54
N GLY A 264 47.43 29.74 14.13
CA GLY A 264 47.39 31.19 13.80
C GLY A 264 45.99 31.84 13.93
N GLY A 265 45.75 32.67 14.96
CA GLY A 265 44.50 33.46 15.14
C GLY A 265 44.52 34.83 14.43
N PRO A 266 43.72 35.84 14.82
CA PRO A 266 42.35 35.83 15.35
C PRO A 266 41.35 36.73 14.55
N ALA A 267 40.05 36.51 14.81
CA ALA A 267 38.89 37.41 14.69
C ALA A 267 38.43 37.95 13.30
N ARG A 268 37.19 37.58 12.89
CA ARG A 268 36.05 38.51 12.69
C ARG A 268 34.75 37.79 12.25
N SER A 269 33.67 38.19 12.91
CA SER A 269 32.24 38.27 12.51
C SER A 269 31.70 37.52 11.28
N GLY A 270 30.68 36.69 11.54
CA GLY A 270 29.37 36.76 10.87
C GLY A 270 29.22 36.07 9.50
N PHE A 271 28.53 34.93 9.47
CA PHE A 271 27.24 34.74 8.77
C PHE A 271 26.76 33.30 9.00
N ARG A 272 25.47 33.13 9.29
CA ARG A 272 24.78 31.84 9.33
C ARG A 272 24.68 31.29 7.89
N SER A 273 25.11 30.06 7.68
CA SER A 273 24.58 29.19 6.62
C SER A 273 24.51 27.78 7.17
N LEU A 274 23.32 27.40 7.65
CA LEU A 274 22.98 26.00 7.92
C LEU A 274 22.56 25.41 6.57
N THR A 275 23.52 24.88 5.81
CA THR A 275 23.21 23.90 4.78
C THR A 275 22.91 22.59 5.49
N ALA A 276 21.64 22.35 5.77
CA ALA A 276 21.14 21.02 6.08
C ALA A 276 21.33 20.19 4.81
N ALA A 277 22.36 19.34 4.78
CA ALA A 277 22.41 18.24 3.83
C ALA A 277 21.20 17.36 4.13
N ALA A 278 20.28 17.27 3.18
CA ALA A 278 19.17 16.33 3.27
C ALA A 278 19.77 14.92 3.31
N GLU A 279 19.68 14.26 4.46
CA GLU A 279 20.03 12.85 4.58
C GLU A 279 19.09 12.04 3.70
N ALA A 280 19.64 11.09 2.93
CA ALA A 280 18.85 10.16 2.13
C ALA A 280 17.90 9.36 3.04
N PRO A 281 16.67 9.04 2.58
CA PRO A 281 15.72 8.27 3.38
C PRO A 281 16.32 6.89 3.73
N ARG A 282 16.35 6.59 5.03
CA ARG A 282 16.75 5.27 5.55
C ARG A 282 15.52 4.41 5.74
N PHE A 283 15.50 3.25 5.09
CA PHE A 283 14.49 2.21 5.32
C PHE A 283 14.89 1.39 6.55
N VAL A 284 14.05 1.36 7.58
CA VAL A 284 14.30 0.55 8.78
C VAL A 284 13.11 -0.37 9.00
N VAL A 285 13.19 -1.61 8.52
CA VAL A 285 12.18 -2.64 8.78
C VAL A 285 12.52 -3.34 10.09
N TRP A 286 11.65 -3.25 11.09
CA TRP A 286 11.81 -4.03 12.33
C TRP A 286 11.00 -5.32 12.21
N LEU A 287 11.68 -6.47 12.17
CA LEU A 287 11.04 -7.78 11.98
C LEU A 287 10.99 -8.65 13.25
N SER A 288 11.66 -8.27 14.35
CA SER A 288 11.48 -8.83 15.69
C SER A 288 12.29 -8.06 16.76
N ASP A 289 12.03 -8.31 18.04
CA ASP A 289 12.67 -7.65 19.20
C ASP A 289 14.19 -7.86 19.33
N THR A 290 14.86 -8.53 18.39
CA THR A 290 16.29 -8.88 18.54
C THR A 290 17.21 -8.74 17.33
N GLU A 291 16.76 -8.31 16.14
CA GLU A 291 17.70 -8.06 15.04
C GLU A 291 17.32 -6.85 14.17
N LEU A 292 18.26 -5.91 14.10
CA LEU A 292 18.22 -4.69 13.33
C LEU A 292 18.76 -5.02 11.93
N VAL A 293 17.89 -5.43 11.00
CA VAL A 293 18.31 -5.53 9.59
C VAL A 293 18.28 -4.14 8.97
N THR A 294 19.28 -3.31 9.29
CA THR A 294 19.64 -2.17 8.46
C THR A 294 20.24 -2.68 7.17
N LEU A 295 19.48 -2.62 6.07
CA LEU A 295 20.05 -2.92 4.76
C LEU A 295 20.80 -1.67 4.27
N PRO A 296 22.07 -1.81 3.84
CA PRO A 296 22.86 -0.68 3.42
C PRO A 296 22.20 -0.01 2.22
N GLY A 297 21.89 1.28 2.36
CA GLY A 297 21.48 2.11 1.24
C GLY A 297 22.51 2.01 0.12
N ILE A 298 22.03 1.74 -1.08
CA ILE A 298 22.83 1.63 -2.30
C ILE A 298 23.60 2.95 -2.47
N CYS A 299 24.88 2.92 -2.09
CA CYS A 299 25.84 3.93 -2.46
C CYS A 299 26.36 3.53 -3.84
N SER A 300 25.83 4.15 -4.89
CA SER A 300 26.49 4.14 -6.18
C SER A 300 26.34 5.49 -6.84
N CYS A 301 27.38 6.31 -6.73
CA CYS A 301 27.86 7.21 -7.77
C CYS A 301 29.39 7.38 -7.58
N PRO A 302 30.15 7.56 -8.69
CA PRO A 302 31.56 7.16 -8.84
C PRO A 302 32.58 7.93 -8.00
#